data_AF-A0A401W5G9-F1
#
_entry.id   AF-A0A401W5G9-F1
#
_cell.length_a   1.000
_cell.length_b   1.000
_cell.length_c   1.000
_cell.angle_alpha   90.00
_cell.angle_beta   90.00
_cell.angle_gamma   90.00
#
_symmetry.space_group_name_H-M   'P 1'
#
loop_
_entity.id
_entity.type
_entity.pdbx_description
1 polymer ?
#
loop_
_entity_poly.entity_id
_entity_poly.type
_entity_poly.pdbx_seq_one_letter_code
_entity_poly.pdbx_strand_id
1 'polypeptide(L)'
;MSAQPDAQFTRATEAESSERIKGLRLKWATAVELKRRRDLDQRMEAAQRLVHTLDRDDPKWRAAMDEVRDVYNEARQAVTGG
;
A
#
# COMPACT_ATOMS: atom_id res chain seq x y z
N MET A 1 -38.92 -9.20 21.19
CA MET A 1 -38.00 -8.26 20.49
C MET A 1 -36.72 -9.01 20.17
N SER A 2 -36.49 -9.25 18.89
CA SER A 2 -35.44 -10.11 18.33
C SER A 2 -34.05 -9.47 18.48
N ALA A 3 -33.31 -9.85 19.52
CA ALA A 3 -31.94 -9.37 19.78
C ALA A 3 -30.87 -10.00 18.86
N GLN A 4 -31.24 -11.04 18.11
CA GLN A 4 -30.32 -11.87 17.33
C GLN A 4 -29.88 -11.25 15.99
N PRO A 5 -30.75 -10.57 15.22
CA PRO A 5 -30.35 -9.81 14.03
C PRO A 5 -29.41 -8.66 14.38
N ASP A 6 -29.73 -7.86 15.41
CA ASP A 6 -28.91 -6.71 15.83
C ASP A 6 -27.48 -7.13 16.21
N ALA A 7 -27.32 -8.27 16.90
CA ALA A 7 -26.02 -8.81 17.26
C ALA A 7 -25.19 -9.29 16.05
N GLN A 8 -25.83 -9.73 14.95
CA GLN A 8 -25.14 -10.11 13.72
C GLN A 8 -24.67 -8.88 12.93
N PHE A 9 -25.51 -7.85 12.85
CA PHE A 9 -25.14 -6.57 12.21
C PHE A 9 -23.97 -5.88 12.94
N THR A 10 -23.99 -5.86 14.28
CA THR A 10 -22.88 -5.31 15.08
C THR A 10 -21.58 -6.06 14.81
N ARG A 11 -21.60 -7.40 14.83
CA ARG A 11 -20.40 -8.21 14.54
C ARG A 11 -19.87 -8.01 13.12
N ALA A 12 -20.75 -7.90 12.13
CA ALA A 12 -20.34 -7.62 10.75
C ALA A 12 -19.67 -6.24 10.64
N THR A 13 -20.22 -5.23 11.33
CA THR A 13 -19.68 -3.87 11.37
C THR A 13 -18.30 -3.83 12.08
N GLU A 14 -18.16 -4.54 13.20
CA GLU A 14 -16.90 -4.66 13.93
C GLU A 14 -15.83 -5.40 13.13
N ALA A 15 -16.21 -6.49 12.45
CA ALA A 15 -15.32 -7.26 11.58
C ALA A 15 -14.83 -6.40 10.40
N GLU A 16 -15.74 -5.73 9.70
CA GLU A 16 -15.42 -4.84 8.59
C GLU A 16 -14.48 -3.69 9.05
N SER A 17 -14.78 -3.09 10.19
CA SER A 17 -13.94 -2.04 10.79
C SER A 17 -12.54 -2.56 11.13
N SER A 18 -12.45 -3.78 11.67
CA SER A 18 -11.18 -4.46 11.99
C SER A 18 -10.35 -4.71 10.74
N GLU A 19 -10.98 -5.18 9.65
CA GLU A 19 -10.32 -5.40 8.36
C GLU A 19 -9.79 -4.09 7.77
N ARG A 20 -10.58 -3.01 7.81
CA ARG A 20 -10.09 -1.68 7.38
C ARG A 20 -8.90 -1.21 8.20
N ILE A 21 -8.93 -1.37 9.52
CA ILE A 21 -7.82 -1.00 10.40
C ILE A 21 -6.57 -1.82 10.10
N LYS A 22 -6.70 -3.14 9.86
CA LYS A 22 -5.58 -4.00 9.44
C LYS A 22 -4.97 -3.51 8.11
N GLY A 23 -5.81 -3.18 7.13
CA GLY A 23 -5.36 -2.63 5.84
C GLY A 23 -4.61 -1.30 5.99
N LEU A 24 -5.10 -0.40 6.84
CA LEU A 24 -4.42 0.87 7.14
C LEU A 24 -3.08 0.65 7.84
N ARG A 25 -3.02 -0.23 8.84
CA ARG A 25 -1.77 -0.58 9.52
C ARG A 25 -0.74 -1.14 8.55
N LEU A 26 -1.15 -2.02 7.64
CA LEU A 26 -0.25 -2.58 6.63
C LEU A 26 0.30 -1.51 5.68
N LYS A 27 -0.56 -0.60 5.20
CA LYS A 27 -0.12 0.52 4.36
C LYS A 27 0.89 1.41 5.08
N TRP A 28 0.63 1.74 6.34
CA TRP A 28 1.54 2.53 7.16
C TRP A 28 2.88 1.83 7.41
N ALA A 29 2.85 0.56 7.78
CA ALA A 29 4.07 -0.22 7.98
C ALA A 29 4.90 -0.30 6.68
N THR A 30 4.24 -0.46 5.52
CA THR A 30 4.90 -0.44 4.21
C THR A 30 5.57 0.92 3.92
N ALA A 31 4.87 2.03 4.19
CA ALA A 31 5.44 3.37 4.02
C ALA A 31 6.63 3.64 4.95
N VAL A 32 6.57 3.17 6.19
CA VAL A 32 7.70 3.24 7.14
C VAL A 32 8.88 2.42 6.62
N GLU A 33 8.64 1.20 6.12
CA GLU A 33 9.70 0.34 5.58
C GLU A 33 10.39 0.96 4.37
N LEU A 34 9.64 1.58 3.46
CA LEU A 34 10.18 2.33 2.32
C LEU A 34 11.17 3.41 2.77
N LYS A 35 10.81 4.20 3.78
CA LYS A 35 11.68 5.27 4.31
C LYS A 35 12.82 4.75 5.18
N ARG A 36 12.65 3.58 5.82
CA ARG A 36 13.71 2.93 6.61
C ARG A 36 14.84 2.41 5.73
N ARG A 37 14.52 1.91 4.53
CA ARG A 37 15.47 1.36 3.56
C ARG A 37 15.89 2.42 2.55
N ARG A 38 17.10 2.99 2.75
CA ARG A 38 17.64 4.06 1.91
C ARG A 38 17.67 3.72 0.41
N ASP A 39 17.93 2.47 0.06
CA ASP A 39 17.93 1.99 -1.32
C ASP A 39 16.53 2.06 -1.96
N LEU A 40 15.49 1.62 -1.24
CA LEU A 40 14.10 1.70 -1.70
C LEU A 40 13.64 3.15 -1.79
N ASP A 41 14.01 3.97 -0.81
CA ASP A 41 13.65 5.38 -0.79
C ASP A 41 14.19 6.12 -2.02
N GLN A 42 15.48 5.93 -2.32
CA GLN A 42 16.12 6.55 -3.49
C GLN A 42 15.51 6.08 -4.81
N ARG A 43 15.20 4.79 -4.93
CA ARG A 43 14.52 4.23 -6.12
C ARG A 43 13.12 4.80 -6.29
N MET A 44 12.34 4.85 -5.20
CA MET A 44 11.00 5.44 -5.20
C MET A 44 11.03 6.91 -5.63
N GLU A 45 11.93 7.71 -5.05
CA GLU A 45 12.06 9.14 -5.39
C GLU A 45 12.53 9.35 -6.84
N ALA A 46 13.42 8.51 -7.35
CA ALA A 46 13.85 8.57 -8.75
C ALA A 46 12.70 8.21 -9.70
N ALA A 47 11.97 7.13 -9.43
CA ALA A 47 10.86 6.69 -10.26
C ALA A 47 9.70 7.70 -10.25
N GLN A 48 9.33 8.23 -9.07
CA GLN A 48 8.29 9.26 -8.95
C GLN A 48 8.65 10.53 -9.71
N ARG A 49 9.92 10.97 -9.68
CA ARG A 49 10.36 12.10 -10.51
C ARG A 49 10.09 11.86 -11.98
N LEU A 50 10.44 10.68 -12.50
CA LEU A 50 10.19 10.33 -13.90
C LEU A 50 8.70 10.30 -14.23
N VAL A 51 7.86 9.70 -13.37
CA VAL A 51 6.39 9.66 -13.53
C VAL A 51 5.78 11.05 -13.60
N HIS A 52 6.32 12.02 -12.84
CA HIS A 52 5.83 13.39 -12.83
C HIS A 52 6.37 14.26 -13.98
N THR A 53 7.46 13.86 -14.63
CA THR A 53 8.09 14.64 -15.71
C THR A 53 7.81 14.13 -17.11
N LEU A 54 7.61 12.82 -17.27
CA LEU A 54 7.43 12.20 -18.58
C LEU A 54 5.96 12.25 -19.02
N ASP A 55 5.75 12.28 -20.33
CA ASP A 55 4.41 12.08 -20.90
C ASP A 55 3.93 10.65 -20.65
N ARG A 56 2.63 10.45 -20.47
CA ARG A 56 2.04 9.14 -20.21
C ARG A 56 2.23 8.16 -21.38
N ASP A 57 2.33 8.68 -22.60
CA ASP A 57 2.56 7.89 -23.80
C ASP A 57 4.05 7.55 -24.01
N ASP A 58 4.96 8.13 -23.21
CA ASP A 58 6.37 7.74 -23.22
C ASP A 58 6.53 6.34 -22.62
N PRO A 59 7.14 5.36 -23.32
CA PRO A 59 7.39 4.03 -22.77
C PRO A 59 8.20 4.06 -21.46
N LYS A 60 9.04 5.07 -21.24
CA LYS A 60 9.79 5.28 -19.99
C LYS A 60 8.88 5.68 -18.83
N TRP A 61 7.75 6.34 -19.09
CA TRP A 61 6.75 6.63 -18.06
C TRP A 61 6.17 5.33 -17.50
N ARG A 62 5.86 4.39 -18.39
CA ARG A 62 5.36 3.07 -17.99
C ARG A 62 6.39 2.29 -17.19
N ALA A 63 7.65 2.28 -17.63
CA ALA A 63 8.74 1.69 -16.88
C ALA A 63 8.92 2.32 -15.48
N ALA A 64 8.77 3.64 -15.36
CA ALA A 64 8.84 4.32 -14.06
C ALA A 64 7.66 3.96 -13.14
N MET A 65 6.45 3.80 -13.68
CA MET A 65 5.29 3.32 -12.92
C MET A 65 5.47 1.87 -12.46
N ASP A 66 6.04 1.01 -13.30
CA ASP A 66 6.38 -0.36 -12.92
C ASP A 66 7.40 -0.36 -11.77
N GLU A 67 8.45 0.48 -11.83
CA GLU A 67 9.42 0.62 -10.74
C GLU A 67 8.76 1.11 -9.43
N VAL A 68 7.85 2.09 -9.48
CA VAL A 68 7.08 2.52 -8.29
C VAL A 68 6.32 1.35 -7.66
N ARG A 69 5.66 0.53 -8.48
CA ARG A 69 4.91 -0.63 -8.02
C ARG A 69 5.85 -1.67 -7.41
N ASP A 70 6.97 -1.94 -8.05
CA ASP A 70 7.91 -2.97 -7.62
C ASP A 70 8.60 -2.59 -6.31
N VAL A 71 9.02 -1.33 -6.17
CA VAL A 71 9.59 -0.81 -4.91
C VAL A 71 8.57 -0.87 -3.77
N TYR A 72 7.31 -0.51 -4.02
CA TYR A 72 6.24 -0.64 -3.01
C TYR A 72 6.00 -2.10 -2.62
N ASN A 73 5.97 -3.01 -3.60
CA ASN A 73 5.78 -4.43 -3.36
C ASN A 73 6.94 -5.04 -2.56
N GLU A 74 8.17 -4.65 -2.85
CA GLU A 74 9.36 -5.09 -2.11
C GLU A 74 9.28 -4.68 -0.63
N ALA A 75 8.90 -3.43 -0.35
CA ALA A 75 8.68 -2.97 1.03
C ALA A 75 7.50 -3.70 1.70
N ARG A 76 6.42 -3.94 0.97
CA ARG A 76 5.26 -4.67 1.48
C ARG A 76 5.61 -6.12 1.82
N GLN A 77 6.40 -6.79 0.97
CA GLN A 77 6.88 -8.16 1.22
C GLN A 77 7.74 -8.22 2.49
N ALA A 78 8.65 -7.25 2.67
CA ALA A 78 9.48 -7.17 3.87
C ALA A 78 8.65 -7.05 5.16
N VAL A 79 7.54 -6.30 5.14
CA VAL A 79 6.63 -6.13 6.28
C VAL A 79 5.73 -7.35 6.52
N THR A 80 5.40 -8.10 5.46
CA THR A 80 4.48 -9.24 5.53
C THR A 80 5.19 -10.59 5.72
N GLY A 81 6.51 -10.63 5.60
CA GLY A 81 7.33 -11.82 5.82
C GLY A 81 7.61 -12.67 4.57
N GLY A 82 7.28 -12.18 3.37
CA GLY A 82 7.38 -12.90 2.10
C GLY A 82 6.13 -13.70 1.75
#